data_AF-W6JVI7-F1
#
_entry.id   AF-W6JVI7-F1
#
_cell.length_a   1.000
_cell.length_b   1.000
_cell.length_c   1.000
_cell.angle_alpha   90.00
_cell.angle_beta   90.00
_cell.angle_gamma   90.00
#
_symmetry.space_group_name_H-M   'P 1'
#
loop_
_entity.id
_entity.type
_entity.pdbx_description
1 polymer ?
#
loop_
_entity_poly.entity_id
_entity_poly.type
_entity_poly.pdbx_seq_one_letter_code
_entity_poly.pdbx_strand_id
1 'polypeptide(L)'
;MTARWSPSPRRPSPAPSRHHEAGSGTILTIVLVAAMIILLPATLGLVTAVQAKQRARAAADLGAIAAVSNFMAGLDAATSCRRAAGFVTANAAQPTGCYITPEGTATVTARVTARLPVVGMRTTTTSARAGPVRQR
;
A
#
# COMPACT_ATOMS: atom_id res chain seq x y z
N MET A 1 29.80 -90.57 -8.60
CA MET A 1 29.10 -89.45 -7.95
C MET A 1 28.68 -88.45 -9.02
N THR A 2 27.43 -88.47 -9.48
CA THR A 2 26.89 -87.51 -10.44
C THR A 2 25.95 -86.56 -9.71
N ALA A 3 26.39 -85.31 -9.52
CA ALA A 3 25.58 -84.28 -8.90
C ALA A 3 24.52 -83.79 -9.90
N ARG A 4 23.25 -84.07 -9.61
CA ARG A 4 22.09 -83.63 -10.39
C ARG A 4 21.76 -82.18 -10.05
N TRP A 5 22.05 -81.27 -10.98
CA TRP A 5 21.63 -79.87 -10.87
C TRP A 5 20.11 -79.78 -11.04
N SER A 6 19.41 -79.22 -10.05
CA SER A 6 17.98 -78.89 -10.15
C SER A 6 17.84 -77.37 -10.32
N PRO A 7 17.21 -76.89 -11.40
CA PRO A 7 16.97 -75.46 -11.58
C PRO A 7 15.92 -74.98 -10.58
N SER A 8 16.26 -73.98 -9.77
CA SER A 8 15.33 -73.33 -8.86
C SER A 8 14.37 -72.40 -9.63
N PRO A 9 13.07 -72.39 -9.30
CA PRO A 9 12.12 -71.50 -9.96
C PRO A 9 12.43 -70.04 -9.57
N ARG A 10 12.67 -69.20 -10.57
CA ARG A 10 12.79 -67.74 -10.36
C ARG A 10 11.42 -67.19 -9.96
N ARG A 11 11.32 -66.66 -8.73
CA ARG A 11 10.14 -65.90 -8.31
C ARG A 11 10.08 -64.61 -9.14
N PRO A 12 8.92 -64.24 -9.71
CA PRO A 12 8.79 -62.96 -10.39
C PRO A 12 9.02 -61.84 -9.37
N SER A 13 9.91 -60.91 -9.71
CA SER A 13 10.09 -59.68 -8.93
C SER A 13 8.77 -58.89 -8.96
N PRO A 14 8.29 -58.35 -7.82
CA PRO A 14 7.13 -57.47 -7.84
C PRO A 14 7.43 -56.29 -8.77
N ALA A 15 6.53 -56.02 -9.71
CA ALA A 15 6.64 -54.85 -10.58
C ALA A 15 6.68 -53.59 -9.70
N PRO A 16 7.49 -52.58 -10.03
CA PRO A 16 7.52 -51.34 -9.27
C PRO A 16 6.10 -50.79 -9.22
N SER A 17 5.55 -50.66 -8.01
CA SER A 17 4.31 -49.93 -7.81
C SER A 17 4.58 -48.51 -8.28
N ARG A 18 4.06 -48.15 -9.45
CA ARG A 18 3.96 -46.77 -9.87
C ARG A 18 3.09 -46.12 -8.81
N HIS A 19 3.71 -45.52 -7.80
CA HIS A 19 3.05 -44.53 -6.97
C HIS A 19 2.46 -43.56 -7.98
N HIS A 20 1.14 -43.64 -8.13
CA HIS A 20 0.45 -42.68 -8.95
C HIS A 20 0.71 -41.36 -8.22
N GLU A 21 1.58 -40.54 -8.80
CA GLU A 21 1.59 -39.09 -8.60
C GLU A 21 0.22 -38.57 -9.05
N ALA A 22 -0.83 -38.98 -8.34
CA ALA A 22 -2.21 -38.69 -8.66
C ALA A 22 -2.49 -37.27 -8.15
N GLY A 23 -2.06 -36.30 -8.95
CA GLY A 23 -2.49 -34.92 -8.81
C GLY A 23 -1.86 -34.11 -7.68
N SER A 24 -1.09 -34.68 -6.74
CA SER A 24 -0.41 -33.93 -5.67
C SER A 24 0.44 -32.78 -6.21
N GLY A 25 1.35 -33.06 -7.14
CA GLY A 25 2.19 -32.05 -7.78
C GLY A 25 1.40 -31.02 -8.58
N THR A 26 0.33 -31.44 -9.26
CA THR A 26 -0.55 -30.55 -10.03
C THR A 26 -1.38 -29.65 -9.14
N ILE A 27 -1.91 -30.16 -8.03
CA ILE A 27 -2.68 -29.37 -7.06
C ILE A 27 -1.75 -28.36 -6.39
N LEU A 28 -0.56 -28.77 -5.96
CA LEU A 28 0.42 -27.87 -5.35
C LEU A 28 0.81 -26.73 -6.31
N THR A 29 1.07 -27.06 -7.57
CA THR A 29 1.40 -26.05 -8.59
C THR A 29 0.22 -25.11 -8.87
N ILE A 30 -1.00 -25.63 -8.99
CA ILE A 30 -2.20 -24.79 -9.15
C ILE A 30 -2.38 -23.85 -7.95
N VAL A 31 -2.22 -24.34 -6.72
CA VAL A 31 -2.35 -23.51 -5.50
C VAL A 31 -1.28 -22.43 -5.47
N LEU A 32 -0.02 -22.74 -5.80
CA LEU A 32 1.07 -21.76 -5.87
C LEU A 32 0.81 -20.69 -6.93
N VAL A 33 0.39 -21.10 -8.13
CA VAL A 33 0.06 -20.17 -9.22
C VAL A 33 -1.13 -19.29 -8.83
N ALA A 34 -2.19 -19.87 -8.28
CA ALA A 34 -3.35 -19.12 -7.78
C ALA A 34 -2.95 -18.14 -6.68
N ALA A 35 -2.09 -18.55 -5.74
CA ALA A 35 -1.57 -17.68 -4.69
C ALA A 35 -0.77 -16.50 -5.26
N MET A 36 0.11 -16.73 -6.24
CA MET A 36 0.83 -15.63 -6.92
C MET A 36 -0.14 -14.68 -7.64
N ILE A 37 -1.12 -15.22 -8.37
CA ILE A 37 -2.12 -14.42 -9.09
C ILE A 37 -2.95 -13.55 -8.13
N ILE A 38 -3.17 -14.00 -6.88
CA ILE A 38 -3.90 -13.23 -5.88
C ILE A 38 -2.97 -12.22 -5.16
N LEU A 39 -1.80 -12.66 -4.72
CA LEU A 39 -0.89 -11.85 -3.90
C LEU A 39 -0.28 -10.68 -4.65
N LEU A 40 0.08 -10.86 -5.93
CA LEU A 40 0.67 -9.80 -6.74
C LEU A 40 -0.26 -8.57 -6.88
N PRO A 41 -1.51 -8.68 -7.37
CA PRO A 41 -2.42 -7.54 -7.43
C PRO A 41 -2.84 -7.05 -6.05
N ALA A 42 -2.95 -7.93 -5.03
CA ALA A 42 -3.28 -7.52 -3.67
C ALA A 42 -2.21 -6.57 -3.09
N THR A 43 -0.93 -6.91 -3.23
CA THR A 43 0.19 -6.08 -2.75
C THR A 43 0.28 -4.76 -3.53
N LEU A 44 0.14 -4.79 -4.85
CA LEU A 44 0.08 -3.57 -5.67
C LEU A 44 -1.09 -2.67 -5.23
N GLY A 45 -2.27 -3.26 -5.01
CA GLY A 45 -3.44 -2.57 -4.48
C GLY A 45 -3.15 -1.90 -3.13
N LEU A 46 -2.50 -2.61 -2.21
CA LEU A 46 -2.11 -2.07 -0.91
C LEU A 46 -1.11 -0.91 -1.03
N VAL A 47 -0.08 -1.05 -1.87
CA VAL A 47 0.91 0.00 -2.10
C VAL A 47 0.25 1.26 -2.65
N THR A 48 -0.65 1.13 -3.63
CA THR A 48 -1.38 2.30 -4.18
C THR A 48 -2.24 3.00 -3.12
N ALA A 49 -2.91 2.24 -2.25
CA ALA A 49 -3.71 2.77 -1.16
C ALA A 49 -2.85 3.52 -0.13
N VAL A 50 -1.71 2.94 0.27
CA VAL A 50 -0.77 3.54 1.22
C VAL A 50 -0.15 4.81 0.61
N GLN A 51 0.28 4.77 -0.65
CA GLN A 51 0.83 5.94 -1.33
C GLN A 51 -0.17 7.10 -1.38
N ALA A 52 -1.45 6.84 -1.68
CA ALA A 52 -2.49 7.86 -1.68
C ALA A 52 -2.64 8.53 -0.30
N LYS A 53 -2.64 7.72 0.77
CA LYS A 53 -2.73 8.21 2.15
C LYS A 53 -1.51 9.03 2.56
N GLN A 54 -0.31 8.56 2.22
CA GLN A 54 0.94 9.26 2.55
C GLN A 54 1.02 10.59 1.81
N ARG A 55 0.63 10.64 0.53
CA ARG A 55 0.55 11.88 -0.24
C ARG A 55 -0.44 12.88 0.36
N ALA A 56 -1.62 12.42 0.79
CA ALA A 56 -2.61 13.29 1.43
C ALA A 56 -2.07 13.95 2.71
N ARG A 57 -1.35 13.18 3.54
CA ARG A 57 -0.70 13.67 4.76
C ARG A 57 0.40 14.68 4.46
N ALA A 58 1.35 14.31 3.58
CA ALA A 58 2.45 15.19 3.20
C ALA A 58 1.95 16.53 2.62
N ALA A 59 0.89 16.48 1.80
CA ALA A 59 0.26 17.69 1.25
C ALA A 59 -0.31 18.59 2.36
N ALA A 60 -1.02 18.01 3.33
CA ALA A 60 -1.58 18.75 4.45
C ALA A 60 -0.48 19.34 5.35
N ASP A 61 0.58 18.58 5.64
CA ASP A 61 1.69 19.00 6.50
C ASP A 61 2.47 20.18 5.88
N LEU A 62 2.84 20.08 4.59
CA LEU A 62 3.50 21.16 3.86
C LEU A 62 2.61 22.39 3.74
N GLY A 63 1.31 22.18 3.48
CA GLY A 63 0.33 23.27 3.47
C GLY A 63 0.22 23.98 4.82
N ALA A 64 0.19 23.24 5.93
CA ALA A 64 0.08 23.81 7.27
C ALA A 64 1.34 24.61 7.64
N ILE A 65 2.54 24.08 7.37
CA ILE A 65 3.80 24.81 7.61
C ILE A 65 3.88 26.06 6.73
N ALA A 66 3.51 25.96 5.45
CA ALA A 66 3.48 27.10 4.54
C ALA A 66 2.46 28.18 4.98
N ALA A 67 1.31 27.78 5.52
CA ALA A 67 0.30 28.71 6.02
C ALA A 67 0.85 29.49 7.23
N VAL A 68 1.44 28.79 8.21
CA VAL A 68 2.04 29.43 9.40
C VAL A 68 3.22 30.31 9.01
N SER A 69 4.13 29.85 8.16
CA SER A 69 5.32 30.64 7.79
C SER A 69 4.95 31.94 7.08
N ASN A 70 3.97 31.91 6.17
CA ASN A 70 3.45 33.10 5.50
C ASN A 70 2.76 34.05 6.49
N PHE A 71 1.93 33.51 7.40
CA PHE A 71 1.23 34.30 8.41
C PHE A 71 2.21 34.99 9.38
N MET A 72 3.23 34.26 9.84
CA MET A 72 4.29 34.81 10.69
C MET A 72 5.19 35.82 9.96
N ALA A 73 5.28 35.74 8.62
CA ALA A 73 5.92 36.74 7.79
C ALA A 73 5.07 38.01 7.58
N GLY A 74 3.89 38.10 8.22
CA GLY A 74 3.03 39.29 8.20
C GLY A 74 1.95 39.28 7.11
N LEU A 75 1.78 38.18 6.38
CA LEU A 75 0.67 38.05 5.43
C LEU A 75 -0.65 37.83 6.17
N ASP A 76 -1.74 38.36 5.62
CA ASP A 76 -3.07 38.08 6.12
C ASP A 76 -3.43 36.58 6.02
N ALA A 77 -4.37 36.14 6.84
CA ALA A 77 -4.75 34.74 6.92
C ALA A 77 -5.29 34.19 5.58
N ALA A 78 -6.03 35.00 4.81
CA ALA A 78 -6.62 34.56 3.55
C ALA A 78 -5.55 34.38 2.46
N THR A 79 -4.59 35.30 2.35
CA THR A 79 -3.47 35.18 1.41
C THR A 79 -2.54 34.02 1.79
N SER A 80 -2.27 33.84 3.09
CA SER A 80 -1.48 32.71 3.60
C SER A 80 -2.12 31.37 3.26
N CYS A 81 -3.44 31.24 3.46
CA CYS A 81 -4.20 30.07 3.07
C CYS A 81 -4.22 29.83 1.55
N ARG A 82 -4.32 30.89 0.74
CA ARG A 82 -4.28 30.79 -0.72
C ARG A 82 -2.93 30.27 -1.22
N ARG A 83 -1.82 30.74 -0.63
CA ARG A 83 -0.48 30.23 -0.94
C ARG A 83 -0.29 28.79 -0.47
N ALA A 84 -0.77 28.45 0.72
CA ALA A 84 -0.75 27.08 1.24
C ALA A 84 -1.53 26.10 0.34
N ALA A 85 -2.66 26.53 -0.23
CA ALA A 85 -3.43 25.73 -1.19
C ALA A 85 -2.60 25.34 -2.42
N GLY A 86 -1.69 26.20 -2.87
CA GLY A 86 -0.73 25.90 -3.94
C GLY A 86 0.14 24.68 -3.64
N PHE A 87 0.64 24.56 -2.41
CA PHE A 87 1.44 23.41 -1.97
C PHE A 87 0.60 22.12 -1.91
N VAL A 88 -0.67 22.22 -1.50
CA VAL A 88 -1.59 21.08 -1.49
C VAL A 88 -1.84 20.59 -2.93
N THR A 89 -2.12 21.52 -3.87
CA THR A 89 -2.34 21.18 -5.28
C THR A 89 -1.10 20.62 -5.96
N ALA A 90 0.10 21.14 -5.64
CA ALA A 90 1.36 20.64 -6.17
C ALA A 90 1.63 19.18 -5.76
N ASN A 91 1.05 18.72 -4.64
CA ASN A 91 1.14 17.34 -4.15
C ASN A 91 -0.02 16.44 -4.63
N ALA A 92 -0.69 16.81 -5.72
CA ALA A 92 -1.82 16.08 -6.30
C ALA A 92 -2.97 15.85 -5.31
N ALA A 93 -3.16 16.78 -4.37
CA ALA A 93 -4.27 16.81 -3.44
C ALA A 93 -5.15 18.03 -3.68
N GLN A 94 -6.42 17.91 -3.31
CA GLN A 94 -7.39 19.00 -3.37
C GLN A 94 -7.43 19.71 -2.01
N PRO A 95 -7.18 21.04 -1.96
CA PRO A 95 -7.39 21.82 -0.74
C PRO A 95 -8.89 21.96 -0.48
N THR A 96 -9.32 21.55 0.72
CA THR A 96 -10.75 21.54 1.09
C THR A 96 -11.08 22.45 2.26
N GLY A 97 -10.05 22.88 3.01
CA GLY A 97 -10.19 23.84 4.08
C GLY A 97 -8.83 24.35 4.53
N CYS A 98 -8.79 25.60 4.96
CA CYS A 98 -7.64 26.22 5.60
C CYS A 98 -8.15 27.21 6.65
N TYR A 99 -7.66 27.08 7.87
CA TYR A 99 -8.03 27.94 8.99
C TYR A 99 -6.78 28.29 9.80
N ILE A 100 -6.60 29.55 10.15
CA ILE A 100 -5.47 30.03 10.95
C ILE A 100 -6.06 30.67 12.21
N THR A 101 -5.64 30.21 13.38
CA THR A 101 -6.08 30.75 14.66
C THR A 101 -5.32 32.04 14.98
N PRO A 102 -5.87 32.94 15.81
CA PRO A 102 -5.18 34.18 16.23
C PRO A 102 -3.83 33.91 16.93
N GLU A 103 -3.66 32.75 17.55
CA GLU A 103 -2.41 32.33 18.19
C GLU A 103 -1.35 31.84 17.18
N GLY A 104 -1.61 31.96 15.88
CA GLY A 104 -0.69 31.59 14.81
C GLY A 104 -0.64 30.08 14.52
N THR A 105 -1.70 29.34 14.83
CA THR A 105 -1.79 27.91 14.52
C THR A 105 -2.64 27.69 13.27
N ALA A 106 -2.08 27.11 12.22
CA ALA A 106 -2.80 26.79 10.98
C ALA A 106 -3.26 25.34 10.96
N THR A 107 -4.49 25.11 10.50
CA THR A 107 -5.05 23.79 10.18
C THR A 107 -5.40 23.76 8.69
N VAL A 108 -4.78 22.84 7.95
CA VAL A 108 -5.01 22.67 6.50
C VAL A 108 -5.58 21.28 6.24
N THR A 109 -6.64 21.23 5.44
CA THR A 109 -7.32 19.98 5.08
C THR A 109 -7.13 19.66 3.60
N ALA A 110 -6.51 18.53 3.33
CA ALA A 110 -6.25 18.00 2.00
C ALA A 110 -7.12 16.77 1.72
N ARG A 111 -7.59 16.65 0.48
CA ARG A 111 -8.34 15.50 -0.01
C ARG A 111 -7.61 14.87 -1.18
N VAL A 112 -7.44 13.56 -1.15
CA VAL A 112 -6.87 12.79 -2.26
C VAL A 112 -7.88 11.75 -2.73
N THR A 113 -8.04 11.66 -4.04
CA THR A 113 -8.84 10.62 -4.69
C THR A 113 -7.89 9.67 -5.38
N ALA A 114 -7.93 8.39 -5.02
CA ALA A 114 -7.13 7.35 -5.64
C ALA A 114 -8.02 6.27 -6.25
N ARG A 115 -7.59 5.72 -7.38
CA ARG A 115 -8.25 4.58 -8.02
C ARG A 115 -7.54 3.30 -7.57
N LEU A 116 -8.23 2.47 -6.80
CA LEU A 116 -7.74 1.17 -6.40
C LEU A 116 -8.20 0.12 -7.43
N PRO A 117 -7.35 -0.86 -7.80
CA PRO A 117 -7.65 -1.82 -8.86
C PRO A 117 -8.94 -2.63 -8.64
N VAL A 118 -9.23 -3.00 -7.38
CA VAL A 118 -10.38 -3.85 -7.02
C VAL A 118 -11.52 -3.06 -6.40
N VAL A 119 -11.21 -2.01 -5.63
CA VAL A 119 -12.18 -1.28 -4.80
C VAL A 119 -12.73 -0.03 -5.50
N GLY A 120 -12.20 0.32 -6.68
CA GLY A 120 -12.65 1.48 -7.45
C GLY A 120 -12.10 2.80 -6.90
N MET A 121 -12.83 3.89 -7.11
CA MET A 121 -12.40 5.22 -6.66
C MET A 121 -12.62 5.37 -5.16
N ARG A 122 -11.58 5.78 -4.43
CA ARG A 122 -11.66 6.09 -3.02
C ARG A 122 -11.10 7.47 -2.71
N THR A 123 -11.90 8.26 -2.02
CA THR A 123 -11.54 9.57 -1.48
C THR A 123 -11.09 9.43 -0.03
N THR A 124 -9.98 10.08 0.31
CA THR A 124 -9.48 10.20 1.69
C THR A 124 -9.23 11.67 1.98
N THR A 125 -9.74 12.13 3.11
CA THR A 125 -9.56 13.49 3.61
C THR A 125 -8.68 13.44 4.85
N THR A 126 -7.67 14.31 4.92
CA THR A 126 -6.76 14.43 6.06
C THR A 126 -6.53 15.89 6.40
N SER A 127 -6.47 16.20 7.68
CA SER A 127 -6.11 17.53 8.18
C SER A 127 -4.77 17.48 8.92
N ALA A 128 -3.94 18.49 8.71
CA ALA A 128 -2.71 18.70 9.46
C ALA A 128 -2.77 20.05 10.17
N ARG A 129 -2.17 20.13 11.36
CA ARG A 129 -2.11 21.33 12.18
C ARG A 129 -0.66 21.68 12.48
N ALA A 130 -0.27 22.93 12.20
CA ALA A 130 1.05 23.47 12.49
C ALA A 130 0.90 24.74 13.34
N GLY A 131 1.78 24.96 14.32
CA GLY A 131 1.77 26.15 15.16
C GLY A 131 3.12 26.36 15.85
N PRO A 132 3.34 27.54 16.45
CA PRO A 132 4.60 27.87 17.11
C PRO A 132 4.86 26.94 18.30
N VAL A 133 6.12 26.51 18.45
CA VAL A 133 6.55 25.72 19.61
C VAL A 133 6.56 26.65 20.83
N ARG A 134 5.66 26.40 21.79
CA ARG A 134 5.69 27.09 23.09
C ARG A 134 6.87 26.54 23.86
N GLN A 135 8.00 27.25 23.85
CA GLN A 135 9.07 26.97 24.80
C GLN A 135 8.57 27.37 26.19
N ARG A 136 8.44 26.39 27.09
CA ARG A 136 8.23 26.62 28.52
C ARG A 136 9.59 26.81 29.20
#